data_AF-A0A959RRI5-F1
#
_entry.id   AF-A0A959RRI5-F1
#
_cell.length_a   1.000
_cell.length_b   1.000
_cell.length_c   1.000
_cell.angle_alpha   90.00
_cell.angle_beta   90.00
_cell.angle_gamma   90.00
#
_symmetry.space_group_name_H-M   'P 1'
#
loop_
_entity.id
_entity.type
_entity.pdbx_description
1 polymer ?
#
loop_
_entity_poly.entity_id
_entity_poly.type
_entity_poly.pdbx_seq_one_letter_code
_entity_poly.pdbx_strand_id
1 'polypeptide(L)'
;GRSFNYNDVNRYEKIIVLGKSLAKNLFDEMDPIGQEVKVDNRKLRVIGVLEKQATSFGQDKDNFAAIPITTFQSFYGKYEESVN
;
A
#
# COMPACT_ATOMS: atom_id res chain seq x y z
N GLY A 1 4.14 13.00 -2.19
CA GLY A 1 4.64 11.69 -1.74
C GLY A 1 5.78 11.21 -2.64
N ARG A 2 6.25 9.96 -2.47
CA ARG A 2 7.28 9.33 -3.29
C ARG A 2 6.95 7.86 -3.60
N SER A 3 7.56 7.29 -4.62
CA SER A 3 7.54 5.84 -4.92
C SER A 3 8.53 5.07 -4.04
N PHE A 4 8.42 3.74 -4.06
CA PHE A 4 9.41 2.85 -3.45
C PHE A 4 10.77 3.02 -4.11
N ASN A 5 11.82 2.89 -3.30
CA ASN A 5 13.20 2.81 -3.74
C ASN A 5 13.81 1.46 -3.35
N TYR A 6 15.02 1.19 -3.85
CA TYR A 6 15.74 -0.05 -3.60
C TYR A 6 16.00 -0.31 -2.10
N ASN A 7 16.29 0.74 -1.33
CA ASN A 7 16.50 0.61 0.11
C ASN A 7 15.22 0.21 0.84
N ASP A 8 14.06 0.72 0.43
CA ASP A 8 12.78 0.36 1.04
C ASP A 8 12.48 -1.13 0.88
N VAL A 9 12.78 -1.67 -0.31
CA VAL A 9 12.65 -3.09 -0.60
C VAL A 9 13.66 -3.89 0.22
N ASN A 10 14.95 -3.54 0.18
CA ASN A 10 15.97 -4.30 0.90
C ASN A 10 15.83 -4.29 2.42
N ARG A 11 15.25 -3.23 2.99
CA ARG A 11 15.08 -3.05 4.43
C ARG A 11 13.72 -3.49 4.95
N TYR A 12 12.87 -4.08 4.11
CA TYR A 12 11.55 -4.55 4.50
C TYR A 12 10.74 -3.41 5.16
N GLU A 13 10.88 -2.20 4.61
CA GLU A 13 10.27 -1.01 5.20
C GLU A 13 8.75 -1.17 5.28
N LYS A 14 8.17 -0.84 6.44
CA LYS A 14 6.73 -0.89 6.68
C LYS A 14 6.07 0.36 6.13
N ILE A 15 6.13 0.51 4.82
CA ILE A 15 5.61 1.66 4.09
C ILE A 15 4.58 1.22 3.05
N ILE A 16 3.66 2.12 2.73
CA ILE A 16 2.57 1.87 1.80
C ILE A 16 2.39 3.04 0.84
N VAL A 17 2.00 2.72 -0.38
CA VAL A 17 1.52 3.68 -1.38
C VAL A 17 0.07 3.34 -1.69
N LEU A 18 -0.80 4.35 -1.65
CA LEU A 18 -2.24 4.17 -1.82
C LEU A 18 -2.67 4.63 -3.22
N GLY A 19 -3.66 3.96 -3.82
CA GLY A 19 -4.40 4.50 -4.95
C GLY A 19 -5.30 5.66 -4.51
N LYS A 20 -5.66 6.55 -5.45
CA LYS A 20 -6.40 7.78 -5.17
C LYS A 20 -7.77 7.53 -4.51
N SER A 21 -8.55 6.57 -5.00
CA SER A 21 -9.86 6.23 -4.43
C SER A 21 -9.73 5.71 -3.01
N LEU A 22 -8.77 4.81 -2.76
CA LEU A 22 -8.53 4.27 -1.42
C LEU A 22 -8.03 5.34 -0.44
N ALA A 23 -7.11 6.21 -0.87
CA ALA A 23 -6.63 7.31 -0.05
C ALA A 23 -7.77 8.25 0.37
N LYS A 24 -8.66 8.60 -0.57
CA LYS A 24 -9.85 9.41 -0.28
C LYS A 24 -10.80 8.71 0.69
N ASN A 25 -11.04 7.40 0.52
CA ASN A 25 -11.93 6.67 1.42
C ASN A 25 -11.40 6.57 2.86
N LEU A 26 -10.08 6.51 3.04
CA LEU A 26 -9.45 6.34 4.35
C LEU A 26 -9.19 7.67 5.08
N PHE A 27 -8.87 8.74 4.34
CA PHE A 27 -8.41 10.01 4.91
C PHE A 27 -9.31 11.20 4.56
N ASP A 28 -10.32 11.01 3.70
CA ASP A 28 -11.24 12.03 3.21
C ASP A 28 -10.49 13.26 2.65
N GLU A 29 -10.52 14.39 3.36
CA GLU A 29 -9.79 15.62 2.98
C GLU A 29 -8.43 15.79 3.69
N MET A 30 -8.04 14.86 4.57
CA MET A 30 -6.75 14.90 5.26
C MET A 30 -5.60 14.45 4.33
N ASP A 31 -4.43 15.10 4.46
CA ASP A 31 -3.22 14.63 3.77
C ASP A 31 -2.81 13.25 4.32
N PRO A 32 -2.86 12.19 3.49
CA PRO A 32 -2.52 10.85 3.93
C PRO A 32 -1.02 10.65 4.10
N ILE A 33 -0.18 11.51 3.49
CA ILE A 33 1.28 11.33 3.51
C ILE A 33 1.82 11.47 4.95
N GLY A 34 2.59 10.48 5.38
CA GLY A 34 3.17 10.42 6.73
C GLY A 34 2.27 9.78 7.77
N GLN A 35 0.99 9.56 7.47
CA GLN A 35 0.05 8.88 8.35
C GLN A 35 0.28 7.37 8.39
N GLU A 36 -0.22 6.72 9.44
CA GLU A 36 -0.25 5.26 9.54
C GLU A 36 -1.59 4.70 9.07
N VAL A 37 -1.56 3.60 8.33
CA VAL A 37 -2.71 2.73 8.06
C VAL A 37 -2.46 1.35 8.63
N LYS A 38 -3.54 0.66 8.98
CA LYS A 38 -3.48 -0.72 9.48
C LYS A 38 -3.92 -1.69 8.39
N VAL A 39 -3.06 -2.65 8.07
CA VAL A 39 -3.34 -3.75 7.13
C VAL A 39 -3.09 -5.05 7.88
N ASP A 40 -4.11 -5.90 8.01
CA ASP A 40 -4.06 -7.16 8.77
C ASP A 40 -3.36 -7.02 10.13
N ASN A 41 -3.84 -6.06 10.92
CA ASN A 41 -3.33 -5.71 12.24
C ASN A 41 -1.88 -5.18 12.29
N ARG A 42 -1.25 -4.91 11.13
CA ARG A 42 0.10 -4.36 11.02
C ARG A 42 0.04 -2.90 10.59
N LYS A 43 0.85 -2.06 11.21
CA LYS A 43 0.94 -0.63 10.90
C LYS A 43 1.93 -0.39 9.76
N LEU A 44 1.52 0.39 8.77
CA LEU A 44 2.37 0.86 7.68
C LEU A 44 2.22 2.37 7.52
N ARG A 45 3.32 3.04 7.21
CA ARG A 45 3.33 4.49 6.96
C ARG A 45 3.09 4.80 5.49
N VAL A 46 2.13 5.68 5.22
CA VAL A 46 1.85 6.14 3.87
C VAL A 46 2.98 7.06 3.40
N ILE A 47 3.60 6.74 2.28
CA ILE A 47 4.68 7.54 1.69
C ILE A 47 4.30 8.19 0.36
N GLY A 48 3.18 7.76 -0.23
CA GLY A 48 2.74 8.21 -1.54
C GLY A 48 1.27 7.89 -1.80
N VAL A 49 0.66 8.70 -2.65
CA VAL A 49 -0.62 8.40 -3.28
C VAL A 49 -0.38 8.42 -4.78
N LEU A 50 -0.78 7.36 -5.48
CA LEU A 50 -0.69 7.31 -6.93
C LEU A 50 -1.84 8.10 -7.53
N GLU A 51 -1.51 8.91 -8.53
CA GLU A 51 -2.52 9.63 -9.28
C GLU A 51 -3.40 8.64 -10.05
N LYS A 52 -4.68 9.01 -10.15
CA LYS A 52 -5.67 8.26 -10.92
C LYS A 52 -5.14 8.02 -12.32
N GLN A 53 -4.97 6.75 -12.70
CA GLN A 53 -4.68 6.42 -14.08
C GLN A 53 -6.00 6.54 -14.86
N ALA A 54 -5.98 7.26 -15.99
CA ALA A 54 -7.17 7.46 -16.81
C ALA A 54 -7.78 6.09 -17.18
N THR A 55 -8.93 5.80 -16.59
CA THR A 55 -9.65 4.56 -16.81
C THR A 55 -10.50 4.72 -18.06
N SER A 56 -9.94 4.32 -19.20
CA SER A 56 -10.78 3.87 -20.32
C SER A 56 -11.62 2.70 -19.78
N PHE A 57 -12.95 2.83 -19.78
CA PHE A 57 -13.92 1.82 -19.34
C PHE A 57 -14.20 1.65 -17.82
N GLY A 58 -14.56 2.74 -17.12
CA GLY A 58 -15.56 2.71 -16.03
C GLY A 58 -15.34 1.81 -14.80
N GLN A 59 -14.25 1.06 -14.70
CA GLN A 59 -13.89 0.27 -13.52
C GLN A 59 -13.05 1.11 -12.58
N ASP A 60 -13.40 1.13 -11.30
CA ASP A 60 -12.62 1.80 -10.26
C ASP A 60 -11.33 1.02 -9.98
N LYS A 61 -10.34 1.23 -10.84
CA LYS A 61 -9.01 0.59 -10.76
C LYS A 61 -8.10 1.24 -9.72
N ASP A 62 -8.56 2.29 -9.05
CA ASP A 62 -7.77 3.10 -8.12
C ASP A 62 -7.97 2.69 -6.65
N ASN A 63 -8.77 1.65 -6.38
CA ASN A 63 -8.92 1.05 -5.06
C ASN A 63 -7.86 -0.04 -4.80
N PHE A 64 -6.60 0.37 -4.72
CA PHE A 64 -5.50 -0.53 -4.43
C PHE A 64 -4.51 0.09 -3.44
N ALA A 65 -3.72 -0.77 -2.80
CA ALA A 65 -2.55 -0.37 -2.04
C ALA A 65 -1.35 -1.21 -2.49
N ALA A 66 -0.18 -0.59 -2.48
CA ALA A 66 1.08 -1.26 -2.78
C ALA A 66 2.01 -1.17 -1.57
N ILE A 67 2.77 -2.23 -1.34
CA ILE A 67 3.82 -2.31 -0.32
C ILE A 67 5.07 -2.95 -0.96
N PRO A 68 6.28 -2.76 -0.40
CA PRO A 68 7.46 -3.46 -0.90
C PRO A 68 7.27 -4.98 -0.89
N ILE A 69 7.73 -5.67 -1.93
CA ILE A 69 7.55 -7.12 -2.09
C ILE A 69 8.14 -7.92 -0.92
N THR A 70 9.26 -7.47 -0.38
CA THR A 70 9.93 -8.04 0.80
C THR A 70 9.07 -7.87 2.06
N THR A 71 8.42 -6.71 2.23
CA THR A 71 7.46 -6.47 3.31
C THR A 71 6.24 -7.38 3.16
N PHE A 72 5.71 -7.52 1.96
CA PHE A 72 4.63 -8.47 1.66
C PHE A 72 5.03 -9.92 2.00
N GLN A 73 6.19 -10.37 1.53
CA GLN A 73 6.73 -11.69 1.84
C GLN A 73 6.98 -11.89 3.34
N SER A 74 7.43 -10.86 4.05
CA SER A 74 7.56 -10.94 5.52
C SER A 74 6.20 -11.09 6.22
N PHE A 75 5.13 -10.55 5.64
CA PHE A 75 3.79 -10.61 6.24
C PHE A 75 3.08 -11.91 5.90
N TYR A 76 3.19 -12.38 4.65
CA TYR A 76 2.38 -13.46 4.09
C TYR A 76 3.19 -14.67 3.61
N GLY A 77 4.49 -14.52 3.37
CA GLY A 77 5.35 -15.59 2.82
C GLY A 77 5.71 -16.70 3.80
N LYS A 78 5.27 -16.63 5.07
CA LYS A 78 5.41 -17.71 6.05
C LYS A 78 4.19 -18.63 6.13
N TYR A 79 3.09 -18.30 5.46
CA TYR A 79 1.90 -19.14 5.43
C TYR A 79 1.98 -20.16 4.28
N GLU A 80 2.99 -21.02 4.33
CA GLU A 80 2.88 -22.40 3.81
C GLU A 80 2.39 -23.29 4.96
N GLU A 81 1.27 -22.96 5.59
CA GLU A 81 0.57 -24.00 6.34
C GLU A 81 -0.14 -24.86 5.29
N SER A 82 0.46 -26.01 4.96
CA SER A 82 -0.23 -27.06 4.24
C SER A 82 -1.58 -27.28 4.92
N VAL A 83 -2.65 -26.98 4.19
CA VAL A 83 -3.98 -27.43 4.56
C VAL A 83 -3.99 -28.93 4.25
N ASN A 84 -3.81 -29.74 5.28
CA ASN A 84 -3.93 -31.20 5.23
C ASN A 84 -5.41 -31.59 5.38
#